data_AF-A0A8E0RMP2-F1
#
_entry.id   AF-A0A8E0RMP2-F1
#
_cell.length_a   1.000
_cell.length_b   1.000
_cell.length_c   1.000
_cell.angle_alpha   90.00
_cell.angle_beta   90.00
_cell.angle_gamma   90.00
#
_symmetry.space_group_name_H-M   'P 1'
#
loop_
_entity.id
_entity.type
_entity.pdbx_description
1 polymer ?
#
loop_
_entity_poly.entity_id
_entity_poly.type
_entity_poly.pdbx_seq_one_letter_code
_entity_poly.pdbx_strand_id
1 'polypeptide(L)'
;MKFPVGFPFFRRLRCVRNRIHINLFCAIIIRGICHFLQIVNLETTWLCKAITVLNTYTIEATYSWVFVEALFLHNTVLVHVMNESSISLAVYISIGWGIPGRAVIVFSEQRSKLP
;
A
#
# COMPACT_ATOMS: atom_id res chain seq x y z
N MET A 1 -24.68 -24.24 13.38
CA MET A 1 -23.98 -23.06 12.83
C MET A 1 -22.57 -23.02 13.41
N LYS A 2 -21.58 -23.51 12.66
CA LYS A 2 -20.18 -23.56 13.08
C LYS A 2 -19.44 -22.64 12.13
N PHE A 3 -19.12 -21.42 12.58
CA PHE A 3 -18.24 -20.52 11.87
C PHE A 3 -16.81 -21.07 12.02
N PRO A 4 -16.12 -21.50 10.93
CA PRO A 4 -14.74 -21.90 11.04
C PRO A 4 -13.88 -20.64 11.14
N VAL A 5 -13.49 -20.34 12.37
CA VAL A 5 -12.23 -19.74 12.82
C VAL A 5 -11.26 -19.31 11.69
N GLY A 6 -11.53 -18.16 11.08
CA GLY A 6 -10.71 -17.53 10.02
C GLY A 6 -9.69 -16.51 10.54
N PHE A 7 -9.19 -16.66 11.76
CA PHE A 7 -8.22 -15.72 12.37
C PHE A 7 -6.79 -15.67 11.76
N PRO A 8 -6.26 -16.62 10.96
CA PRO A 8 -4.89 -16.51 10.44
C PRO A 8 -4.73 -15.43 9.35
N PHE A 9 -5.79 -15.13 8.59
CA PHE A 9 -5.77 -14.14 7.51
C PHE A 9 -5.69 -12.70 8.06
N PHE A 10 -6.55 -12.36 9.02
CA PHE A 10 -6.47 -11.09 9.75
C PHE A 10 -5.12 -10.87 10.43
N ARG A 11 -4.47 -11.94 10.90
CA ARG A 11 -3.12 -11.87 11.51
C ARG A 11 -2.06 -11.55 10.45
N ARG A 12 -2.16 -12.14 9.26
CA ARG A 12 -1.28 -11.87 8.12
C ARG A 12 -1.41 -10.42 7.63
N LEU A 13 -2.64 -9.90 7.51
CA LEU A 13 -2.88 -8.49 7.17
C LEU A 13 -2.44 -7.51 8.26
N ARG A 14 -2.60 -7.87 9.54
CA ARG A 14 -2.07 -7.05 10.65
C ARG A 14 -0.54 -6.96 10.62
N CYS A 15 0.15 -8.07 10.32
CA CYS A 15 1.61 -8.09 10.13
C CYS A 15 2.06 -7.31 8.88
N VAL A 16 1.33 -7.40 7.77
CA VAL A 16 1.62 -6.63 6.54
C VAL A 16 1.41 -5.13 6.81
N ARG A 17 0.27 -4.75 7.38
CA ARG A 17 -0.01 -3.38 7.81
C ARG A 17 1.04 -2.87 8.79
N ASN A 18 1.47 -3.68 9.75
CA ASN A 18 2.53 -3.32 10.71
C ASN A 18 3.89 -3.11 10.04
N ARG A 19 4.27 -3.96 9.06
CA ARG A 19 5.48 -3.75 8.25
C ARG A 19 5.40 -2.44 7.45
N ILE A 20 4.23 -2.12 6.91
CA ILE A 20 4.01 -0.88 6.15
C ILE A 20 4.08 0.34 7.07
N HIS A 21 3.46 0.29 8.26
CA HIS A 21 3.59 1.38 9.23
C HIS A 21 5.04 1.61 9.65
N ILE A 22 5.83 0.55 9.90
CA ILE A 22 7.26 0.69 10.18
C ILE A 22 7.99 1.32 9.00
N ASN A 23 7.71 0.87 7.77
CA ASN A 23 8.31 1.45 6.56
C ASN A 23 7.95 2.94 6.38
N LEU A 24 6.72 3.31 6.74
CA LEU A 24 6.22 4.69 6.75
C LEU A 24 6.91 5.54 7.82
N PHE A 25 7.03 5.04 9.05
CA PHE A 25 7.76 5.74 10.11
C PHE A 25 9.22 5.95 9.74
N CYS A 26 9.88 4.93 9.19
CA CYS A 26 11.24 5.05 8.67
C CYS A 26 11.33 6.10 7.55
N ALA A 27 10.38 6.12 6.60
CA ALA A 27 10.37 7.11 5.53
C ALA A 27 10.16 8.55 6.04
N ILE A 28 9.31 8.76 7.05
CA ILE A 28 9.11 10.08 7.69
C ILE A 28 10.41 10.55 8.36
N ILE A 29 11.07 9.66 9.11
CA ILE A 29 12.37 9.94 9.75
C ILE A 29 13.42 10.27 8.69
N ILE A 30 13.54 9.46 7.64
CA ILE A 30 14.53 9.70 6.58
C ILE A 30 14.24 11.01 5.84
N ARG A 31 12.98 11.34 5.55
CA ARG A 31 12.62 12.64 4.97
C ARG A 31 13.07 13.80 5.85
N GLY A 32 12.88 13.69 7.17
CA GLY A 32 13.35 14.68 8.14
C GLY A 32 14.87 14.81 8.13
N ILE A 33 15.60 13.69 8.11
CA ILE A 33 17.06 13.65 8.03
C ILE A 33 17.55 14.26 6.70
N CYS A 34 16.98 13.89 5.56
CA CYS A 34 17.36 14.44 4.27
C CYS A 34 17.15 15.96 4.19
N HIS A 35 16.04 16.47 4.75
CA HIS A 35 15.80 17.90 4.81
C HIS A 35 16.82 18.62 5.71
N PHE A 36 17.15 18.04 6.86
CA PHE A 36 18.18 18.54 7.75
C PHE A 36 19.57 18.53 7.08
N LEU A 37 19.93 17.45 6.37
CA LEU A 37 21.18 17.34 5.63
C LEU A 37 21.29 18.32 4.46
N GLN A 38 20.16 18.62 3.79
CA GLN A 38 20.11 19.64 2.75
C GLN A 38 20.37 21.05 3.33
N ILE A 39 19.91 21.32 4.56
CA ILE A 39 20.26 22.56 5.29
C ILE A 39 21.76 22.59 5.65
N VAL A 40 22.36 21.43 5.93
CA VAL A 40 23.79 21.27 6.26
C VAL A 40 24.65 21.04 4.99
N ASN A 41 24.10 21.30 3.80
CA ASN A 41 24.78 21.27 2.49
C ASN A 41 25.30 19.89 2.02
N LEU A 42 24.68 18.79 2.47
CA LEU A 42 24.96 17.43 1.98
C LEU A 42 23.92 17.04 0.92
N GLU A 43 24.31 17.10 -0.36
CA GLU A 43 23.43 16.84 -1.52
C GLU A 43 22.97 15.36 -1.59
N THR A 44 21.90 15.01 -0.86
CA THR A 44 21.26 13.67 -0.89
C THR A 44 19.87 13.71 -1.53
N THR A 45 19.70 14.56 -2.54
CA THR A 45 18.41 14.95 -3.11
C THR A 45 17.69 13.79 -3.82
N TRP A 46 18.43 12.92 -4.53
CA TRP A 46 17.86 11.79 -5.28
C TRP A 46 17.34 10.67 -4.36
N LEU A 47 18.06 10.39 -3.27
CA LEU A 47 17.65 9.42 -2.24
C LEU A 47 16.36 9.87 -1.54
N CYS A 48 16.28 11.13 -1.15
CA CYS A 48 15.07 11.70 -0.57
C CYS A 48 13.86 11.60 -1.51
N LYS A 49 14.08 11.89 -2.81
CA LYS A 49 13.05 11.79 -3.85
C LYS A 49 12.57 10.35 -4.03
N ALA A 50 13.48 9.37 -4.09
CA ALA A 50 13.16 7.95 -4.20
C ALA A 50 12.39 7.42 -2.99
N ILE A 51 12.82 7.76 -1.77
CA ILE A 51 12.18 7.33 -0.52
C ILE A 51 10.76 7.90 -0.40
N THR A 52 10.57 9.14 -0.82
CA THR A 52 9.25 9.77 -0.85
C THR A 52 8.30 9.03 -1.80
N VAL A 53 8.76 8.69 -3.02
CA VAL A 53 7.95 7.96 -4.01
C VAL A 53 7.62 6.54 -3.52
N LEU A 54 8.59 5.83 -2.95
CA LEU A 54 8.38 4.50 -2.39
C LEU A 54 7.39 4.52 -1.21
N ASN A 55 7.45 5.56 -0.39
CA ASN A 55 6.53 5.72 0.73
C ASN A 55 5.09 5.92 0.26
N THR A 56 4.88 6.84 -0.69
CA THR A 56 3.56 7.08 -1.29
C THR A 56 3.00 5.82 -1.93
N TYR A 57 3.81 5.04 -2.66
CA TYR A 57 3.39 3.75 -3.22
C TYR A 57 2.90 2.78 -2.14
N THR A 58 3.68 2.66 -1.06
CA THR A 58 3.44 1.70 0.01
C THR A 58 2.15 2.04 0.77
N ILE A 59 1.88 3.33 1.01
CA ILE A 59 0.63 3.80 1.63
C ILE A 59 -0.59 3.48 0.75
N GLU A 60 -0.56 3.89 -0.52
CA GLU A 60 -1.68 3.68 -1.46
C GLU A 60 -1.96 2.20 -1.70
N ALA A 61 -0.92 1.38 -1.78
CA ALA A 61 -1.06 -0.07 -1.88
C ALA A 61 -1.75 -0.64 -0.65
N THR A 62 -1.40 -0.15 0.56
CA THR A 62 -2.05 -0.59 1.80
C THR A 62 -3.54 -0.29 1.80
N TYR A 63 -3.92 0.93 1.44
CA TYR A 63 -5.33 1.32 1.37
C TYR A 63 -6.09 0.50 0.33
N SER A 64 -5.50 0.28 -0.84
CA SER A 64 -6.11 -0.52 -1.91
C SER A 64 -6.29 -1.98 -1.52
N TRP A 65 -5.31 -2.57 -0.85
CA TRP A 65 -5.40 -3.96 -0.35
C TRP A 65 -6.41 -4.13 0.79
N VAL A 66 -6.50 -3.16 1.70
CA VAL A 66 -7.54 -3.14 2.75
C VAL A 66 -8.94 -2.96 2.14
N PHE A 67 -9.07 -2.15 1.08
CA PHE A 67 -10.31 -2.00 0.35
C PHE A 67 -10.72 -3.29 -0.36
N VAL A 68 -9.78 -3.97 -1.04
CA VAL A 68 -10.02 -5.27 -1.67
C VAL A 68 -10.41 -6.32 -0.64
N GLU A 69 -9.75 -6.34 0.53
CA GLU A 69 -10.13 -7.22 1.64
C GLU A 69 -11.57 -6.96 2.11
N ALA A 70 -11.93 -5.68 2.32
CA ALA A 70 -13.28 -5.30 2.74
C ALA A 70 -14.34 -5.71 1.69
N LEU A 71 -14.04 -5.51 0.40
CA LEU A 71 -14.91 -5.86 -0.72
C LEU A 71 -15.08 -7.39 -0.84
N PHE A 72 -13.98 -8.14 -0.68
CA PHE A 72 -13.98 -9.60 -0.70
C PHE A 72 -14.78 -10.19 0.47
N LEU A 73 -14.61 -9.65 1.68
CA LEU A 73 -15.34 -10.09 2.85
C LEU A 73 -16.84 -9.77 2.72
N HIS A 74 -17.18 -8.55 2.28
CA HIS A 74 -18.57 -8.14 2.04
C HIS A 74 -19.25 -9.00 0.96
N ASN A 75 -18.55 -9.27 -0.15
CA ASN A 75 -19.06 -10.15 -1.21
C ASN A 75 -19.22 -11.60 -0.72
N THR A 76 -18.29 -12.13 0.09
CA THR A 76 -18.41 -13.49 0.65
C THR A 76 -19.55 -13.61 1.68
N VAL A 77 -19.79 -12.56 2.47
CA VAL A 77 -20.89 -12.50 3.45
C VAL A 77 -22.24 -12.35 2.76
N LEU A 78 -22.34 -11.55 1.68
CA LEU A 78 -23.57 -11.39 0.90
C LEU A 78 -23.84 -12.54 -0.09
N VAL A 79 -22.79 -13.15 -0.64
CA VAL A 79 -22.85 -14.12 -1.75
C VAL A 79 -22.41 -15.51 -1.27
N HIS A 80 -23.07 -16.04 -0.23
CA HIS A 80 -22.85 -17.42 0.23
C HIS A 80 -23.24 -18.53 -0.79
N VAL A 81 -23.42 -18.21 -2.09
CA VAL A 81 -24.09 -19.10 -3.05
C VAL A 81 -23.39 -19.27 -4.41
N MET A 82 -22.57 -18.36 -4.92
CA MET A 82 -22.14 -18.46 -6.33
C MET A 82 -20.63 -18.47 -6.55
N ASN A 83 -20.13 -19.71 -6.62
CA ASN A 83 -19.31 -20.21 -7.72
C ASN A 83 -17.78 -19.95 -7.69
N GLU A 84 -17.09 -21.08 -7.60
CA GLU A 84 -15.68 -21.35 -7.87
C GLU A 84 -15.22 -20.66 -9.17
N SER A 85 -14.40 -19.62 -9.08
CA SER A 85 -13.69 -19.12 -10.27
C SER A 85 -12.42 -18.38 -9.88
N SER A 86 -11.28 -18.98 -10.23
CA SER A 86 -9.93 -18.40 -10.21
C SER A 86 -9.84 -17.02 -10.90
N ILE A 87 -10.79 -16.71 -11.78
CA ILE A 87 -10.97 -15.40 -12.44
C ILE A 87 -11.33 -14.29 -11.45
N SER A 88 -12.18 -14.55 -10.45
CA SER A 88 -12.57 -13.53 -9.45
C SER A 88 -11.35 -13.03 -8.66
N LEU A 89 -10.47 -13.94 -8.24
CA LEU A 89 -9.28 -13.64 -7.47
C LEU A 89 -8.24 -12.85 -8.29
N ALA A 90 -8.06 -13.17 -9.57
CA ALA A 90 -7.21 -12.40 -10.48
C ALA A 90 -7.69 -10.94 -10.63
N VAL A 91 -9.01 -10.73 -10.71
CA VAL A 91 -9.60 -9.38 -10.75
C VAL A 91 -9.34 -8.62 -9.45
N TYR A 92 -9.58 -9.24 -8.28
CA TYR A 92 -9.29 -8.62 -6.99
C TYR A 92 -7.80 -8.24 -6.82
N ILE A 93 -6.87 -9.10 -7.26
CA ILE A 93 -5.43 -8.80 -7.27
C ILE A 93 -5.11 -7.64 -8.20
N SER A 94 -5.71 -7.62 -9.41
CA SER A 94 -5.49 -6.54 -10.38
C SER A 94 -5.98 -5.18 -9.88
N ILE A 95 -7.06 -5.15 -9.08
CA ILE A 95 -7.56 -3.93 -8.43
C ILE A 95 -6.61 -3.50 -7.31
N GLY A 96 -6.14 -4.44 -6.49
CA GLY A 96 -5.23 -4.17 -5.37
C GLY A 96 -3.90 -3.53 -5.80
N TRP A 97 -3.36 -3.92 -6.96
CA TRP A 97 -2.12 -3.34 -7.51
C TRP A 97 -2.34 -2.23 -8.54
N GLY A 98 -3.46 -2.25 -9.27
CA GLY A 98 -3.70 -1.30 -10.36
C GLY A 98 -3.97 0.13 -9.89
N ILE A 99 -4.69 0.30 -8.78
CA ILE A 99 -4.95 1.62 -8.18
C ILE A 99 -3.66 2.29 -7.68
N PRO A 100 -2.81 1.63 -6.85
CA PRO A 100 -1.58 2.26 -6.36
C PRO A 100 -0.54 2.45 -7.46
N GLY A 101 -0.50 1.57 -8.47
CA GLY A 101 0.38 1.74 -9.63
C GLY A 101 0.08 3.02 -10.41
N ARG A 102 -1.20 3.30 -10.70
CA ARG A 102 -1.59 4.54 -11.39
C ARG A 102 -1.33 5.79 -10.55
N ALA A 103 -1.62 5.72 -9.25
CA ALA A 103 -1.41 6.85 -8.33
C ALA A 103 0.08 7.24 -8.25
N VAL A 104 0.99 6.27 -8.25
CA VAL A 104 2.43 6.53 -8.22
C VAL A 104 2.95 7.14 -9.51
N ILE A 105 2.47 6.70 -10.67
CA ILE A 105 2.89 7.26 -11.96
C ILE A 105 2.56 8.76 -11.98
N VAL A 106 1.31 9.12 -11.66
CA VAL A 106 0.87 10.52 -11.56
C VAL A 106 1.72 11.28 -10.54
N PHE A 107 1.94 10.71 -9.35
CA PHE A 107 2.75 11.35 -8.30
C PHE A 107 4.20 11.59 -8.75
N SER A 108 4.82 10.62 -9.44
CA SER A 108 6.19 10.73 -9.94
C SER A 108 6.33 11.83 -11.01
N GLU A 109 5.34 11.96 -11.89
CA GLU A 109 5.29 13.03 -12.89
C GLU A 109 5.17 14.41 -12.23
N GLN A 110 4.29 14.56 -11.23
CA GLN A 110 4.17 15.82 -10.50
C GLN A 110 5.47 16.16 -9.75
N ARG A 111 6.15 15.15 -9.19
CA ARG A 111 7.44 15.31 -8.50
C ARG A 111 8.60 15.65 -9.45
N SER A 112 8.51 15.29 -10.72
CA SER A 112 9.51 15.67 -11.74
C SER A 112 9.44 17.14 -12.13
N LYS A 113 8.25 17.77 -12.00
CA LYS A 113 7.98 19.17 -12.35
C LYS A 113 8.16 20.17 -11.19
N LEU A 114 8.36 19.67 -9.97
CA LEU A 114 8.64 20.51 -8.81
C LEU A 114 10.12 20.97 -8.85
N PRO A 115 10.41 22.28 -8.77
CA PRO A 115 11.77 22.82 -8.73
C PRO A 115 12.57 22.34 -7.52
#